data_AF-A0A9C7USZ6-F1
#
_entry.id   AF-A0A9C7USZ6-F1
#
_cell.length_a   1.000
_cell.length_b   1.000
_cell.length_c   1.000
_cell.angle_alpha   90.00
_cell.angle_beta   90.00
_cell.angle_gamma   90.00
#
_symmetry.space_group_name_H-M   'P 1'
#
loop_
_entity.id
_entity.type
_entity.pdbx_description
1 polymer ?
#
loop_
_entity_poly.entity_id
_entity_poly.type
_entity_poly.pdbx_seq_one_letter_code
_entity_poly.pdbx_strand_id
1 'polypeptide(L)'
;MPPVTPLFSTSPKTVNREIEHWMNNLNEVQSVINTVEPKLSAAPTKWKAVSQHVKEVSEELSQIFNKEDPHYDVIVAGVNAGRKWDSVQTEIAKTDNVRDRAMTRVRKYRDEIEVLRREYKEREKVRERYDHYRIKLDNLEKKGKDQPRIERNQQKLKDAEDAYHAVTAELIQKMENCWKKHVEIFAEASIALWHMQMRMIDEFSQTSEDVRPFVEDYLKNVKNTSFPSQDYIGDDSLAANHTQNPTAHNNDSTLDTSDLKRTLSANSTDASPTFEEKGKQGSAPETYPSTQSLSA
;
A
#
# COMPACT_ATOMS: atom_id res chain seq x y z
N MET A 1 -11.23 -43.19 -36.46
CA MET A 1 -10.95 -43.42 -35.03
C MET A 1 -12.27 -43.32 -34.26
N PRO A 2 -12.61 -44.25 -33.36
CA PRO A 2 -13.72 -44.04 -32.43
C PRO A 2 -13.37 -42.95 -31.40
N PRO A 3 -14.36 -42.19 -30.88
CA PRO A 3 -14.09 -41.13 -29.92
C PRO A 3 -13.71 -41.71 -28.56
N VAL A 4 -12.67 -41.14 -27.93
CA VAL A 4 -12.32 -41.44 -26.54
C VAL A 4 -13.43 -40.92 -25.63
N THR A 5 -14.26 -41.82 -25.11
CA THR A 5 -15.39 -41.46 -24.24
C THR A 5 -14.85 -40.95 -22.91
N PRO A 6 -15.24 -39.75 -22.42
CA PRO A 6 -14.88 -39.32 -21.07
C PRO A 6 -15.63 -40.20 -20.06
N LEU A 7 -14.96 -41.24 -19.57
CA LEU A 7 -15.53 -42.28 -18.70
C LEU A 7 -15.77 -41.83 -17.24
N PHE A 8 -15.75 -40.52 -16.99
CA PHE A 8 -16.04 -39.90 -15.70
C PHE A 8 -17.47 -39.37 -15.70
N SER A 9 -18.43 -40.27 -15.43
CA SER A 9 -19.74 -39.86 -14.95
C SER A 9 -19.58 -39.04 -13.67
N THR A 10 -20.42 -38.03 -13.49
CA THR A 10 -20.32 -36.99 -12.46
C THR A 10 -20.65 -37.53 -11.06
N SER A 11 -19.74 -38.32 -10.50
CA SER A 11 -19.79 -38.74 -9.10
C SER A 11 -19.32 -37.62 -8.17
N PRO A 12 -19.89 -37.45 -6.97
CA PRO A 12 -19.47 -36.40 -6.03
C PRO A 12 -18.02 -36.60 -5.57
N LYS A 13 -17.17 -35.60 -5.85
CA LYS A 13 -15.78 -35.53 -5.38
C LYS A 13 -15.74 -35.48 -3.85
N THR A 14 -14.75 -36.09 -3.23
CA THR A 14 -14.56 -35.97 -1.78
C THR A 14 -13.94 -34.63 -1.40
N VAL A 15 -14.79 -33.70 -0.94
CA VAL A 15 -14.41 -32.36 -0.48
C VAL A 15 -14.03 -32.41 1.00
N ASN A 16 -12.90 -31.77 1.35
CA ASN A 16 -12.55 -31.48 2.73
C ASN A 16 -12.60 -29.95 2.89
N ARG A 17 -13.49 -29.44 3.75
CA ARG A 17 -13.69 -27.99 3.93
C ARG A 17 -12.61 -27.34 4.79
N GLU A 18 -11.95 -28.10 5.65
CA GLU A 18 -10.93 -27.59 6.57
C GLU A 18 -9.64 -27.26 5.82
N ILE A 19 -9.20 -28.14 4.92
CA ILE A 19 -8.05 -27.85 4.05
C ILE A 19 -8.33 -26.71 3.07
N GLU A 20 -9.56 -26.58 2.56
CA GLU A 20 -10.00 -25.43 1.75
C GLU A 20 -9.98 -24.12 2.56
N HIS A 21 -10.48 -24.14 3.80
CA HIS A 21 -10.43 -23.00 4.71
C HIS A 21 -8.99 -22.54 4.97
N TRP A 22 -8.10 -23.45 5.36
CA TRP A 22 -6.70 -23.12 5.61
C TRP A 22 -5.96 -22.63 4.35
N MET A 23 -6.21 -23.23 3.19
CA MET A 23 -5.62 -22.78 1.93
C MET A 23 -6.12 -21.37 1.55
N ASN A 24 -7.39 -21.05 1.80
CA ASN A 24 -7.94 -19.70 1.59
C ASN A 24 -7.30 -18.68 2.53
N ASN A 25 -7.21 -18.97 3.83
CA ASN A 25 -6.54 -18.10 4.82
C ASN A 25 -5.07 -17.80 4.42
N LEU A 26 -4.34 -18.80 3.89
CA LEU A 26 -2.97 -18.62 3.39
C LEU A 26 -2.92 -17.80 2.08
N ASN A 27 -3.91 -17.93 1.19
CA ASN A 27 -4.03 -17.09 -0.01
C ASN A 27 -4.28 -15.62 0.36
N GLU A 28 -5.11 -15.35 1.37
CA GLU A 28 -5.35 -13.99 1.89
C GLU A 28 -4.08 -13.38 2.49
N VAL A 29 -3.39 -14.12 3.35
CA VAL A 29 -2.08 -13.72 3.90
C VAL A 29 -1.07 -13.43 2.79
N GLN A 30 -1.01 -14.25 1.74
CA GLN A 30 -0.12 -13.98 0.61
C GLN A 30 -0.54 -12.75 -0.21
N SER A 31 -1.83 -12.49 -0.37
CA SER A 31 -2.33 -11.26 -1.02
C SER A 31 -1.86 -10.00 -0.28
N VAL A 32 -1.90 -10.03 1.06
CA VAL A 32 -1.36 -8.96 1.91
C VAL A 32 0.15 -8.83 1.71
N ILE A 33 0.91 -9.94 1.74
CA ILE A 33 2.36 -9.92 1.51
C ILE A 33 2.72 -9.30 0.15
N ASN A 34 2.07 -9.76 -0.93
CA ASN A 34 2.27 -9.24 -2.29
C ASN A 34 1.95 -7.74 -2.41
N THR A 35 1.07 -7.23 -1.55
CA THR A 35 0.71 -5.81 -1.48
C THR A 35 1.68 -4.98 -0.64
N VAL A 36 2.21 -5.55 0.45
CA VAL A 36 3.07 -4.86 1.43
C VAL A 36 4.55 -4.88 1.01
N GLU A 37 5.07 -6.00 0.49
CA GLU A 37 6.47 -6.15 0.06
C GLU A 37 6.95 -5.00 -0.87
N PRO A 38 6.25 -4.67 -1.98
CA PRO A 38 6.68 -3.57 -2.85
C PRO A 38 6.56 -2.19 -2.18
N LYS A 39 5.59 -2.00 -1.28
CA LYS A 39 5.40 -0.72 -0.56
C LYS A 39 6.52 -0.48 0.45
N LEU A 40 6.91 -1.51 1.22
CA LEU A 40 8.02 -1.44 2.16
C LEU A 40 9.36 -1.25 1.43
N SER A 41 9.54 -1.93 0.28
CA SER A 41 10.72 -1.73 -0.57
C SER A 41 10.81 -0.34 -1.22
N ALA A 42 9.68 0.32 -1.49
CA ALA A 42 9.62 1.64 -2.13
C ALA A 42 9.66 2.82 -1.16
N ALA A 43 9.53 2.57 0.15
CA ALA A 43 9.51 3.62 1.17
C ALA A 43 10.79 4.50 1.20
N PRO A 44 12.03 3.99 0.99
CA PRO A 44 13.22 4.84 0.86
C PRO A 44 13.16 5.79 -0.35
N THR A 45 12.54 5.35 -1.45
CA THR A 45 12.39 6.16 -2.68
C THR A 45 11.50 7.37 -2.46
N LYS A 46 10.53 7.30 -1.54
CA LYS A 46 9.69 8.44 -1.16
C LYS A 46 10.51 9.51 -0.44
N TRP A 47 11.37 9.10 0.50
CA TRP A 47 12.29 10.03 1.17
C TRP A 47 13.35 10.61 0.25
N LYS A 48 13.82 9.84 -0.75
CA LYS A 48 14.73 10.37 -1.78
C LYS A 48 14.10 11.53 -2.56
N ALA A 49 12.81 11.46 -2.89
CA ALA A 49 12.12 12.56 -3.57
C ALA A 49 12.04 13.83 -2.71
N VAL A 50 11.76 13.69 -1.40
CA VAL A 50 11.78 14.81 -0.45
C VAL A 50 13.19 15.42 -0.34
N SER A 51 14.21 14.58 -0.22
CA SER A 51 15.62 15.00 -0.18
C SER A 51 16.01 15.83 -1.40
N GLN A 52 15.79 15.26 -2.59
CA GLN A 52 16.15 15.91 -3.84
C GLN A 52 15.44 17.26 -3.99
N HIS A 53 14.16 17.34 -3.63
CA HIS A 53 13.41 18.60 -3.68
C HIS A 53 13.96 19.69 -2.73
N VAL A 54 14.24 19.35 -1.47
CA VAL A 54 14.81 20.31 -0.49
C VAL A 54 16.17 20.83 -0.96
N LYS A 55 16.99 19.94 -1.51
CA LYS A 55 18.30 20.27 -2.07
C LYS A 55 18.19 21.16 -3.31
N GLU A 56 17.37 20.80 -4.29
CA GLU A 56 17.17 21.56 -5.53
C GLU A 56 16.71 22.99 -5.24
N VAL A 57 15.65 23.16 -4.43
CA VAL A 57 15.12 24.49 -4.06
C VAL A 57 16.19 25.33 -3.35
N SER A 58 16.95 24.74 -2.42
CA SER A 58 18.02 25.46 -1.72
C SER A 58 19.15 25.87 -2.66
N GLU A 59 19.55 24.99 -3.59
CA GLU A 59 20.59 25.26 -4.57
C GLU A 59 20.15 26.30 -5.60
N GLU A 60 18.90 26.28 -6.08
CA GLU A 60 18.34 27.29 -6.99
C GLU A 60 18.28 28.69 -6.34
N LEU A 61 17.77 28.80 -5.11
CA LEU A 61 17.76 30.07 -4.36
C LEU A 61 19.17 30.66 -4.21
N SER A 62 20.22 29.83 -4.15
CA SER A 62 21.60 30.27 -4.03
C SER A 62 22.24 30.82 -5.32
N GLN A 63 21.65 30.57 -6.50
CA GLN A 63 22.27 30.94 -7.77
C GLN A 63 22.24 32.45 -8.05
N ILE A 64 21.14 33.11 -7.67
CA ILE A 64 20.86 34.52 -7.97
C ILE A 64 21.00 35.44 -6.74
N PHE A 65 21.27 34.89 -5.56
CA PHE A 65 21.36 35.66 -4.33
C PHE A 65 22.66 36.48 -4.27
N ASN A 66 22.57 37.75 -3.85
CA ASN A 66 23.76 38.57 -3.67
C ASN A 66 24.56 38.10 -2.45
N LYS A 67 25.82 37.72 -2.66
CA LYS A 67 26.72 37.22 -1.60
C LYS A 67 27.15 38.30 -0.60
N GLU A 68 26.97 39.57 -0.95
CA GLU A 68 27.25 40.71 -0.07
C GLU A 68 26.05 41.08 0.83
N ASP A 69 24.88 40.45 0.61
CA ASP A 69 23.69 40.70 1.42
C ASP A 69 23.79 39.94 2.77
N PRO A 70 23.49 40.58 3.92
CA PRO A 70 23.55 39.94 5.23
C PRO A 70 22.66 38.69 5.39
N HIS A 71 21.63 38.53 4.55
CA HIS A 71 20.77 37.34 4.56
C HIS A 71 21.37 36.16 3.76
N TYR A 72 22.54 36.30 3.13
CA TYR A 72 23.15 35.19 2.39
C TYR A 72 23.48 33.99 3.30
N ASP A 73 23.70 34.22 4.60
CA ASP A 73 23.96 33.15 5.58
C ASP A 73 22.80 32.14 5.70
N VAL A 74 21.52 32.57 5.60
CA VAL A 74 20.39 31.61 5.62
C VAL A 74 20.36 30.76 4.34
N ILE A 75 20.78 31.33 3.21
CA ILE A 75 20.87 30.60 1.92
C ILE A 75 21.99 29.56 1.98
N VAL A 76 23.16 29.93 2.51
CA VAL A 76 24.30 29.01 2.71
C VAL A 76 23.93 27.90 3.70
N ALA A 77 23.25 28.23 4.81
CA ALA A 77 22.75 27.22 5.75
C ALA A 77 21.77 26.25 5.07
N GLY A 78 20.81 26.76 4.28
CA GLY A 78 19.85 25.95 3.54
C GLY A 78 20.51 24.97 2.55
N VAL A 79 21.45 25.45 1.73
CA VAL A 79 22.21 24.60 0.79
C VAL A 79 23.00 23.51 1.53
N ASN A 80 23.66 23.85 2.63
CA ASN A 80 24.44 22.89 3.41
C ASN A 80 23.55 21.85 4.10
N ALA A 81 22.41 22.26 4.65
CA ALA A 81 21.41 21.35 5.22
C ALA A 81 20.84 20.39 4.16
N GLY A 82 20.43 20.90 3.00
CA GLY A 82 19.92 20.08 1.89
C GLY A 82 20.93 19.05 1.38
N ARG A 83 22.22 19.43 1.28
CA ARG A 83 23.32 18.51 0.90
C ARG A 83 23.64 17.48 1.97
N LYS A 84 23.66 17.87 3.25
CA LYS A 84 23.81 16.92 4.38
C LYS A 84 22.68 15.89 4.35
N TRP A 85 21.44 16.36 4.25
CA TRP A 85 20.25 15.51 4.21
C TRP A 85 20.30 14.50 3.06
N ASP A 86 20.68 14.92 1.85
CA ASP A 86 20.79 14.04 0.69
C ASP A 86 21.85 12.93 0.84
N SER A 87 22.96 13.25 1.48
CA SER A 87 23.97 12.26 1.85
C SER A 87 23.45 11.26 2.88
N VAL A 88 22.81 11.74 3.95
CA VAL A 88 22.28 10.91 5.05
C VAL A 88 21.11 10.03 4.59
N GLN A 89 20.15 10.59 3.87
CA GLN A 89 19.03 9.86 3.25
C GLN A 89 19.53 8.70 2.39
N THR A 90 20.53 8.98 1.54
CA THR A 90 21.16 7.99 0.67
C THR A 90 21.83 6.86 1.47
N GLU A 91 22.44 7.18 2.62
CA GLU A 91 23.11 6.19 3.47
C GLU A 91 22.12 5.34 4.28
N ILE A 92 21.08 5.93 4.85
CA ILE A 92 19.98 5.20 5.52
C ILE A 92 19.32 4.24 4.53
N ALA A 93 19.08 4.68 3.29
CA ALA A 93 18.48 3.85 2.25
C ALA A 93 19.29 2.57 1.95
N LYS A 94 20.63 2.61 2.07
CA LYS A 94 21.53 1.47 1.86
C LYS A 94 21.72 0.58 3.09
N THR A 95 21.60 1.14 4.30
CA THR A 95 22.09 0.51 5.55
C THR A 95 21.01 0.12 6.56
N ASP A 96 19.72 0.19 6.19
CA ASP A 96 18.63 -0.21 7.09
C ASP A 96 18.50 -1.73 7.25
N ASN A 97 19.30 -2.26 8.17
CA ASN A 97 19.28 -3.65 8.60
C ASN A 97 17.92 -4.12 9.13
N VAL A 98 17.09 -3.22 9.70
CA VAL A 98 15.78 -3.59 10.27
C VAL A 98 14.78 -3.82 9.14
N ARG A 99 14.73 -2.91 8.15
CA ARG A 99 13.98 -3.08 6.90
C ARG A 99 14.40 -4.34 6.15
N ASP A 100 15.71 -4.56 5.97
CA ASP A 100 16.21 -5.65 5.13
C ASP A 100 16.01 -7.03 5.78
N ARG A 101 16.11 -7.10 7.11
CA ARG A 101 15.71 -8.27 7.90
C ARG A 101 14.21 -8.56 7.74
N ALA A 102 13.34 -7.55 7.92
CA ALA A 102 11.89 -7.72 7.80
C ALA A 102 11.49 -8.18 6.38
N MET A 103 12.02 -7.52 5.33
CA MET A 103 11.84 -7.91 3.93
C MET A 103 12.29 -9.35 3.65
N THR A 104 13.41 -9.78 4.22
CA THR A 104 13.89 -11.17 4.11
C THR A 104 12.93 -12.16 4.78
N ARG A 105 12.39 -11.82 5.96
CA ARG A 105 11.41 -12.68 6.67
C ARG A 105 10.09 -12.78 5.91
N VAL A 106 9.58 -11.66 5.37
CA VAL A 106 8.38 -11.61 4.52
C VAL A 106 8.52 -12.47 3.26
N ARG A 107 9.66 -12.37 2.55
CA ARG A 107 9.95 -13.19 1.36
C ARG A 107 10.00 -14.68 1.68
N LYS A 108 10.75 -15.08 2.71
CA LYS A 108 10.82 -16.49 3.14
C LYS A 108 9.44 -17.04 3.47
N TYR A 109 8.59 -16.25 4.12
CA TYR A 109 7.25 -16.67 4.48
C TYR A 109 6.30 -16.82 3.28
N ARG A 110 6.38 -15.90 2.30
CA ARG A 110 5.71 -16.06 1.00
C ARG A 110 6.13 -17.36 0.31
N ASP A 111 7.43 -17.66 0.33
CA ASP A 111 7.97 -18.86 -0.32
C ASP A 111 7.57 -20.15 0.42
N GLU A 112 7.42 -20.13 1.75
CA GLU A 112 6.81 -21.22 2.54
C GLU A 112 5.35 -21.48 2.10
N ILE A 113 4.55 -20.42 1.90
CA ILE A 113 3.16 -20.55 1.42
C ILE A 113 3.12 -21.19 0.01
N GLU A 114 4.07 -20.87 -0.87
CA GLU A 114 4.20 -21.52 -2.18
C GLU A 114 4.64 -22.99 -2.12
N VAL A 115 5.34 -23.42 -1.06
CA VAL A 115 5.56 -24.85 -0.80
C VAL A 115 4.24 -25.54 -0.46
N LEU A 116 3.46 -24.98 0.47
CA LEU A 116 2.17 -25.54 0.88
C LEU A 116 1.14 -25.55 -0.27
N ARG A 117 1.14 -24.54 -1.15
CA ARG A 117 0.32 -24.53 -2.37
C ARG A 117 0.68 -25.68 -3.32
N ARG A 118 1.94 -26.11 -3.36
CA ARG A 118 2.38 -27.27 -4.14
C ARG A 118 1.96 -28.57 -3.46
N GLU A 119 2.16 -28.71 -2.15
CA GLU A 119 1.68 -29.87 -1.39
C GLU A 119 0.14 -30.06 -1.51
N TYR A 120 -0.63 -28.97 -1.48
CA TYR A 120 -2.08 -28.97 -1.72
C TYR A 120 -2.46 -29.54 -3.09
N LYS A 121 -1.73 -29.17 -4.15
CA LYS A 121 -1.93 -29.72 -5.50
C LYS A 121 -1.52 -31.19 -5.61
N GLU A 122 -0.47 -31.63 -4.90
CA GLU A 122 -0.06 -33.03 -4.88
C GLU A 122 -1.07 -33.92 -4.12
N ARG A 123 -1.63 -33.41 -3.03
CA ARG A 123 -2.68 -34.08 -2.25
C ARG A 123 -3.92 -34.42 -3.08
N GLU A 124 -4.27 -33.62 -4.08
CA GLU A 124 -5.38 -33.91 -5.00
C GLU A 124 -5.20 -35.23 -5.75
N LYS A 125 -3.96 -35.63 -6.08
CA LYS A 125 -3.65 -36.93 -6.71
C LYS A 125 -3.91 -38.11 -5.77
N VAL A 126 -3.89 -37.89 -4.45
CA VAL A 126 -4.25 -38.89 -3.44
C VAL A 126 -5.77 -38.99 -3.32
N ARG A 127 -6.48 -37.84 -3.31
CA ARG A 127 -7.96 -37.82 -3.39
C ARG A 127 -8.46 -38.60 -4.60
N GLU A 128 -7.87 -38.37 -5.77
CA GLU A 128 -8.30 -39.04 -7.02
C GLU A 128 -8.16 -40.56 -6.96
N ARG A 129 -7.17 -41.10 -6.23
CA ARG A 129 -7.07 -42.55 -5.99
C ARG A 129 -8.17 -43.05 -5.08
N TYR A 130 -8.46 -42.33 -3.99
CA TYR A 130 -9.55 -42.65 -3.07
C TYR A 130 -10.91 -42.64 -3.79
N ASP A 131 -11.24 -41.53 -4.48
CA ASP A 131 -12.47 -41.40 -5.25
C ASP A 131 -12.58 -42.48 -6.36
N HIS A 132 -11.47 -42.81 -7.04
CA HIS A 132 -11.42 -43.90 -8.02
C HIS A 132 -11.78 -45.25 -7.40
N TYR A 133 -11.16 -45.63 -6.26
CA TYR A 133 -11.45 -46.90 -5.63
C TYR A 133 -12.87 -46.95 -5.03
N ARG A 134 -13.40 -45.83 -4.50
CA ARG A 134 -14.78 -45.75 -4.00
C ARG A 134 -15.78 -46.04 -5.11
N ILE A 135 -15.68 -45.33 -6.24
CA ILE A 135 -16.56 -45.53 -7.41
C ILE A 135 -16.40 -46.95 -7.98
N LYS A 136 -15.18 -47.49 -7.98
CA LYS A 136 -14.91 -48.84 -8.49
C LYS A 136 -15.48 -49.93 -7.60
N LEU A 137 -15.48 -49.74 -6.27
CA LEU A 137 -16.07 -50.66 -5.30
C LEU A 137 -17.58 -50.74 -5.50
N ASP A 138 -18.25 -49.58 -5.48
CA ASP A 138 -19.68 -49.39 -5.77
C ASP A 138 -20.12 -50.18 -7.01
N ASN A 139 -19.33 -50.10 -8.08
CA ASN A 139 -19.62 -50.73 -9.37
C ASN A 139 -19.33 -52.24 -9.41
N LEU A 140 -18.52 -52.77 -8.49
CA LEU A 140 -18.27 -54.21 -8.34
C LEU A 140 -19.33 -54.85 -7.43
N GLU A 141 -19.66 -54.21 -6.32
CA GLU A 141 -20.68 -54.67 -5.37
C GLU A 141 -22.07 -54.69 -6.03
N LYS A 142 -22.45 -53.64 -6.78
CA LYS A 142 -23.68 -53.63 -7.61
C LYS A 142 -23.75 -54.75 -8.66
N LYS A 143 -22.62 -55.37 -9.03
CA LYS A 143 -22.56 -56.48 -10.00
C LYS A 143 -22.50 -57.86 -9.35
N GLY A 144 -22.07 -57.97 -8.09
CA GLY A 144 -22.20 -59.16 -7.23
C GLY A 144 -21.58 -60.47 -7.73
N LYS A 145 -20.70 -60.45 -8.74
CA LYS A 145 -20.27 -61.66 -9.48
C LYS A 145 -18.82 -62.10 -9.26
N ASP A 146 -18.05 -61.42 -8.42
CA ASP A 146 -16.59 -61.66 -8.27
C ASP A 146 -16.11 -61.26 -6.86
N GLN A 147 -16.37 -62.12 -5.87
CA GLN A 147 -16.08 -61.85 -4.45
C GLN A 147 -14.58 -61.63 -4.16
N PRO A 148 -13.62 -62.44 -4.67
CA PRO A 148 -12.19 -62.21 -4.42
C PRO A 148 -11.68 -60.88 -5.02
N ARG A 149 -12.33 -60.40 -6.10
CA ARG A 149 -12.04 -59.08 -6.67
C ARG A 149 -12.65 -57.94 -5.85
N ILE A 150 -13.84 -58.12 -5.28
CA ILE A 150 -14.44 -57.14 -4.35
C ILE A 150 -13.49 -56.95 -3.17
N GLU A 151 -13.12 -58.02 -2.46
CA GLU A 151 -12.19 -57.99 -1.32
C GLU A 151 -10.85 -57.31 -1.65
N ARG A 152 -10.26 -57.62 -2.81
CA ARG A 152 -9.03 -56.95 -3.26
C ARG A 152 -9.20 -55.44 -3.51
N ASN A 153 -10.39 -54.98 -3.92
CA ASN A 153 -10.64 -53.54 -4.07
C ASN A 153 -11.09 -52.90 -2.74
N GLN A 154 -11.65 -53.64 -1.79
CA GLN A 154 -11.91 -53.17 -0.42
C GLN A 154 -10.58 -52.81 0.27
N GLN A 155 -9.57 -53.69 0.22
CA GLN A 155 -8.25 -53.38 0.76
C GLN A 155 -7.64 -52.14 0.08
N LYS A 156 -7.71 -52.05 -1.26
CA LYS A 156 -7.17 -50.89 -2.00
C LYS A 156 -7.90 -49.57 -1.73
N LEU A 157 -9.20 -49.63 -1.44
CA LEU A 157 -9.95 -48.47 -0.97
C LEU A 157 -9.43 -48.02 0.39
N LYS A 158 -9.30 -48.97 1.34
CA LYS A 158 -8.74 -48.69 2.67
C LYS A 158 -7.32 -48.11 2.60
N ASP A 159 -6.42 -48.72 1.82
CA ASP A 159 -5.05 -48.22 1.63
C ASP A 159 -5.03 -46.78 1.08
N ALA A 160 -5.99 -46.45 0.20
CA ALA A 160 -6.12 -45.10 -0.38
C ALA A 160 -6.80 -44.10 0.58
N GLU A 161 -7.71 -44.57 1.43
CA GLU A 161 -8.39 -43.81 2.48
C GLU A 161 -7.42 -43.42 3.59
N ASP A 162 -6.68 -44.39 4.14
CA ASP A 162 -5.66 -44.20 5.16
C ASP A 162 -4.58 -43.20 4.66
N ALA A 163 -4.11 -43.36 3.42
CA ALA A 163 -3.16 -42.43 2.80
C ALA A 163 -3.76 -41.02 2.57
N TYR A 164 -5.02 -40.92 2.15
CA TYR A 164 -5.71 -39.64 1.94
C TYR A 164 -5.90 -38.87 3.26
N HIS A 165 -6.31 -39.56 4.32
CA HIS A 165 -6.49 -38.94 5.64
C HIS A 165 -5.16 -38.54 6.27
N ALA A 166 -4.13 -39.40 6.21
CA ALA A 166 -2.80 -39.07 6.72
C ALA A 166 -2.21 -37.83 6.05
N VAL A 167 -2.17 -37.78 4.71
CA VAL A 167 -1.64 -36.63 3.96
C VAL A 167 -2.48 -35.36 4.17
N THR A 168 -3.82 -35.51 4.29
CA THR A 168 -4.69 -34.35 4.53
C THR A 168 -4.49 -33.78 5.94
N ALA A 169 -4.36 -34.62 6.97
CA ALA A 169 -4.14 -34.19 8.35
C ALA A 169 -2.75 -33.55 8.53
N GLU A 170 -1.70 -34.14 7.97
CA GLU A 170 -0.35 -33.57 7.98
C GLU A 170 -0.33 -32.17 7.33
N LEU A 171 -0.98 -32.03 6.16
CA LEU A 171 -1.03 -30.77 5.44
C LEU A 171 -1.87 -29.70 6.16
N ILE A 172 -3.01 -30.06 6.76
CA ILE A 172 -3.79 -29.13 7.61
C ILE A 172 -2.91 -28.62 8.76
N GLN A 173 -2.19 -29.51 9.45
CA GLN A 173 -1.31 -29.11 10.56
C GLN A 173 -0.18 -28.18 10.11
N LYS A 174 0.42 -28.44 8.95
CA LYS A 174 1.42 -27.53 8.34
C LYS A 174 0.82 -26.18 7.98
N MET A 175 -0.38 -26.15 7.40
CA MET A 175 -1.05 -24.91 7.00
C MET A 175 -1.44 -24.04 8.20
N GLU A 176 -2.01 -24.64 9.25
CA GLU A 176 -2.30 -23.95 10.51
C GLU A 176 -1.03 -23.34 11.13
N ASN A 177 0.03 -24.13 11.24
CA ASN A 177 1.30 -23.68 11.83
C ASN A 177 1.99 -22.61 10.96
N CYS A 178 1.86 -22.67 9.64
CA CYS A 178 2.31 -21.62 8.74
C CYS A 178 1.45 -20.35 8.90
N TRP A 179 0.13 -20.47 8.96
CA TRP A 179 -0.77 -19.32 9.11
C TRP A 179 -0.49 -18.54 10.39
N LYS A 180 -0.27 -19.21 11.54
CA LYS A 180 0.03 -18.54 12.83
C LYS A 180 1.24 -17.60 12.77
N LYS A 181 2.20 -17.82 11.86
CA LYS A 181 3.40 -16.96 11.71
C LYS A 181 3.09 -15.54 11.22
N HIS A 182 1.94 -15.30 10.57
CA HIS A 182 1.66 -13.98 9.97
C HIS A 182 1.66 -12.85 10.99
N VAL A 183 1.21 -13.12 12.23
CA VAL A 183 1.09 -12.12 13.31
C VAL A 183 2.44 -11.46 13.61
N GLU A 184 3.46 -12.27 13.90
CA GLU A 184 4.82 -11.77 14.17
C GLU A 184 5.46 -11.10 12.95
N ILE A 185 5.22 -11.65 11.76
CA ILE A 185 5.84 -11.17 10.52
C ILE A 185 5.26 -9.81 10.11
N PHE A 186 3.96 -9.62 10.27
CA PHE A 186 3.30 -8.34 10.01
C PHE A 186 3.65 -7.30 11.08
N ALA A 187 3.79 -7.72 12.35
CA ALA A 187 4.32 -6.86 13.41
C ALA A 187 5.76 -6.40 13.11
N GLU A 188 6.67 -7.31 12.73
CA GLU A 188 8.06 -6.98 12.38
C GLU A 188 8.13 -6.08 11.13
N ALA A 189 7.29 -6.31 10.12
CA ALA A 189 7.20 -5.44 8.94
C ALA A 189 6.67 -4.02 9.28
N SER A 190 5.71 -3.92 10.21
CA SER A 190 5.20 -2.63 10.69
C SER A 190 6.24 -1.87 11.52
N ILE A 191 6.94 -2.56 12.42
CA ILE A 191 8.05 -2.00 13.20
C ILE A 191 9.16 -1.52 12.27
N ALA A 192 9.55 -2.31 11.27
CA ALA A 192 10.58 -1.94 10.31
C ALA A 192 10.19 -0.70 9.46
N LEU A 193 8.92 -0.58 9.07
CA LEU A 193 8.42 0.61 8.39
C LEU A 193 8.58 1.84 9.30
N TRP A 194 8.05 1.80 10.52
CA TRP A 194 8.05 2.93 11.45
C TRP A 194 9.44 3.31 11.93
N HIS A 195 10.31 2.33 12.21
CA HIS A 195 11.73 2.54 12.50
C HIS A 195 12.41 3.37 11.42
N MET A 196 12.21 3.01 10.14
CA MET A 196 12.78 3.76 9.03
C MET A 196 12.15 5.15 8.89
N GLN A 197 10.84 5.32 9.12
CA GLN A 197 10.21 6.65 9.10
C GLN A 197 10.78 7.56 10.19
N MET A 198 10.85 7.07 11.44
CA MET A 198 11.38 7.83 12.57
C MET A 198 12.83 8.22 12.32
N ARG A 199 13.69 7.27 11.94
CA ARG A 199 15.10 7.55 11.61
C ARG A 199 15.26 8.61 10.51
N MET A 200 14.43 8.58 9.46
CA MET A 200 14.46 9.61 8.42
C MET A 200 14.01 10.99 8.94
N ILE A 201 13.01 11.04 9.84
CA ILE A 201 12.50 12.29 10.44
C ILE A 201 13.55 12.88 11.40
N ASP A 202 14.14 12.06 12.27
CA ASP A 202 15.14 12.49 13.25
C ASP A 202 16.37 13.08 12.57
N GLU A 203 16.87 12.40 11.52
CA GLU A 203 18.02 12.83 10.73
C GLU A 203 17.70 14.07 9.85
N PHE A 204 16.47 14.20 9.35
CA PHE A 204 16.01 15.43 8.69
C PHE A 204 15.94 16.62 9.68
N SER A 205 15.48 16.40 10.91
CA SER A 205 15.53 17.43 11.97
C SER A 205 16.97 17.79 12.33
N GLN A 206 17.85 16.80 12.49
CA GLN A 206 19.25 17.03 12.85
C GLN A 206 20.03 17.75 11.75
N THR A 207 19.77 17.45 10.48
CA THR A 207 20.42 18.13 9.34
C THR A 207 19.89 19.54 9.09
N SER A 208 18.70 19.89 9.59
CA SER A 208 18.11 21.22 9.50
C SER A 208 18.36 22.13 10.71
N GLU A 209 19.10 21.67 11.74
CA GLU A 209 19.48 22.50 12.91
C GLU A 209 20.21 23.78 12.51
N ASP A 210 21.08 23.74 11.50
CA ASP A 210 21.82 24.92 11.01
C ASP A 210 20.87 26.00 10.45
N VAL A 211 19.65 25.64 10.04
CA VAL A 211 18.63 26.53 9.47
C VAL A 211 17.61 26.99 10.54
N ARG A 212 17.41 26.19 11.61
CA ARG A 212 16.41 26.42 12.66
C ARG A 212 16.43 27.84 13.25
N PRO A 213 17.58 28.46 13.60
CA PRO A 213 17.60 29.80 14.21
C PRO A 213 17.00 30.88 13.31
N PHE A 214 17.26 30.83 12.00
CA PHE A 214 16.74 31.79 11.02
C PHE A 214 15.20 31.69 10.90
N VAL A 215 14.68 30.46 10.90
CA VAL A 215 13.22 30.20 10.87
C VAL A 215 12.57 30.69 12.17
N GLU A 216 13.19 30.42 13.32
CA GLU A 216 12.67 30.90 14.61
C GLU A 216 12.67 32.42 14.74
N ASP A 217 13.71 33.10 14.26
CA ASP A 217 13.77 34.57 14.27
C ASP A 217 12.68 35.17 13.36
N TYR A 218 12.54 34.65 12.13
CA TYR A 218 11.45 35.03 11.23
C TYR A 218 10.07 34.83 11.88
N LEU A 219 9.82 33.69 12.51
CA LEU A 219 8.54 33.40 13.19
C LEU A 219 8.29 34.29 14.42
N LYS A 220 9.33 34.75 15.13
CA LYS A 220 9.20 35.75 16.20
C LYS A 220 8.81 37.11 15.63
N ASN A 221 9.50 37.53 14.56
CA ASN A 221 9.27 38.82 13.91
C ASN A 221 7.87 38.91 13.27
N VAL A 222 7.39 37.84 12.61
CA VAL A 222 6.03 37.77 12.04
C VAL A 222 4.92 37.86 13.11
N LYS A 223 5.13 37.29 14.31
CA LYS A 223 4.15 37.42 15.41
C LYS A 223 4.08 38.85 15.96
N ASN A 224 5.23 39.53 16.01
CA ASN A 224 5.35 40.90 16.47
C ASN A 224 4.86 41.93 15.44
N THR A 225 4.72 41.57 14.16
CA THR A 225 4.15 42.41 13.08
C THR A 225 2.69 42.12 12.79
N SER A 226 1.92 41.68 13.80
CA SER A 226 0.46 41.70 13.74
C SER A 226 -0.01 43.15 13.55
N PHE A 227 -0.47 43.45 12.34
CA PHE A 227 -0.76 44.81 11.86
C PHE A 227 -1.67 45.58 12.83
N PRO A 228 -1.34 46.84 13.17
CA PRO A 228 -2.36 47.76 13.68
C PRO A 228 -3.43 47.93 12.61
N SER A 229 -4.70 47.78 12.98
CA SER A 229 -5.82 48.09 12.11
C SER A 229 -5.67 49.52 11.56
N GLN A 230 -5.48 49.64 10.25
CA GLN A 230 -5.28 50.93 9.61
C GLN A 230 -6.63 51.62 9.39
N ASP A 231 -7.27 52.02 10.49
CA ASP A 231 -8.42 52.92 10.51
C ASP A 231 -7.98 54.34 10.11
N TYR A 232 -7.66 54.52 8.82
CA TYR A 232 -7.42 55.84 8.26
C TYR A 232 -8.76 56.47 7.84
N ILE A 233 -9.52 56.92 8.84
CA ILE A 233 -10.60 57.89 8.66
C ILE A 233 -10.01 59.27 8.99
N GLY A 234 -9.81 60.09 7.96
CA GLY A 234 -9.20 61.41 8.07
C GLY A 234 -9.55 62.23 6.83
N ASP A 235 -10.68 62.91 6.89
CA ASP A 235 -11.35 63.59 5.78
C ASP A 235 -10.77 64.99 5.49
N ASP A 236 -11.09 65.49 4.29
CA ASP A 236 -11.04 66.88 3.83
C ASP A 236 -9.71 67.69 3.90
N SER A 237 -9.21 68.13 2.73
CA SER A 237 -9.67 69.43 2.18
C SER A 237 -8.91 69.92 0.92
N LEU A 238 -9.69 70.22 -0.14
CA LEU A 238 -9.47 71.30 -1.15
C LEU A 238 -8.23 71.23 -2.10
N ALA A 239 -8.28 71.61 -3.38
CA ALA A 239 -9.36 71.93 -4.33
C ALA A 239 -8.80 72.05 -5.78
N ALA A 240 -9.68 72.33 -6.75
CA ALA A 240 -9.43 72.87 -8.11
C ALA A 240 -9.31 71.89 -9.32
N ASN A 241 -10.49 71.49 -9.82
CA ASN A 241 -10.99 71.75 -11.17
C ASN A 241 -10.04 71.61 -12.40
N HIS A 242 -10.40 70.73 -13.34
CA HIS A 242 -11.05 71.21 -14.57
C HIS A 242 -11.94 70.16 -15.26
N THR A 243 -13.14 70.59 -15.66
CA THR A 243 -14.12 69.80 -16.41
C THR A 243 -13.95 70.01 -17.92
N GLN A 244 -14.05 68.96 -18.74
CA GLN A 244 -14.85 68.95 -19.99
C GLN A 244 -14.87 67.58 -20.70
N ASN A 245 -16.08 67.07 -20.92
CA ASN A 245 -16.50 66.21 -22.05
C ASN A 245 -17.25 67.14 -23.04
N PRO A 246 -17.52 66.84 -24.34
CA PRO A 246 -18.01 65.51 -24.80
C PRO A 246 -17.75 65.06 -26.28
N THR A 247 -18.15 63.80 -26.56
CA THR A 247 -18.76 63.27 -27.83
C THR A 247 -18.02 63.17 -29.19
N ALA A 248 -18.05 61.93 -29.72
CA ALA A 248 -18.62 61.49 -31.02
C ALA A 248 -17.71 60.95 -32.16
N HIS A 249 -18.27 59.94 -32.84
CA HIS A 249 -17.93 59.37 -34.17
C HIS A 249 -16.60 58.59 -34.33
N ASN A 250 -16.50 57.60 -35.24
CA ASN A 250 -17.47 56.61 -35.77
C ASN A 250 -16.67 55.60 -36.65
N ASN A 251 -17.33 54.50 -37.07
CA ASN A 251 -16.93 53.61 -38.18
C ASN A 251 -15.69 52.72 -37.94
N ASP A 252 -15.49 51.60 -38.66
CA ASP A 252 -16.41 50.63 -39.31
C ASP A 252 -15.54 49.48 -39.83
N SER A 253 -15.97 48.22 -39.68
CA SER A 253 -15.69 47.06 -40.57
C SER A 253 -16.16 45.75 -39.92
N THR A 254 -17.40 45.38 -40.24
CA THR A 254 -17.80 44.07 -40.79
C THR A 254 -16.75 42.93 -40.71
N LEU A 255 -17.05 41.85 -39.97
CA LEU A 255 -17.63 40.59 -40.50
C LEU A 255 -16.72 39.84 -41.50
N ASP A 256 -16.30 38.62 -41.14
CA ASP A 256 -17.02 37.47 -41.70
C ASP A 256 -16.95 36.20 -40.82
N THR A 257 -18.07 35.46 -40.82
CA THR A 257 -18.18 34.05 -40.41
C THR A 257 -18.13 33.21 -41.70
N SER A 258 -17.70 31.95 -41.77
CA SER A 258 -18.28 30.79 -41.10
C SER A 258 -17.60 29.48 -41.58
N ASP A 259 -17.82 28.40 -40.83
CA ASP A 259 -17.86 27.00 -41.28
C ASP A 259 -16.64 26.34 -41.96
N LEU A 260 -16.04 25.37 -41.23
CA LEU A 260 -15.98 23.99 -41.73
C LEU A 260 -15.89 22.96 -40.58
N LYS A 261 -16.80 21.99 -40.60
CA LYS A 261 -16.96 20.88 -39.62
C LYS A 261 -16.31 19.59 -40.13
N ARG A 262 -16.08 18.65 -39.19
CA ARG A 262 -15.64 17.23 -39.34
C ARG A 262 -14.16 17.05 -39.73
N THR A 263 -13.41 16.09 -39.18
CA THR A 263 -13.76 14.81 -38.50
C THR A 263 -12.89 14.47 -37.27
N LEU A 264 -13.48 13.72 -36.32
CA LEU A 264 -12.94 12.68 -35.40
C LEU A 264 -11.43 12.33 -35.57
N SER A 265 -10.59 12.09 -34.56
CA SER A 265 -10.74 11.74 -33.12
C SER A 265 -9.36 11.91 -32.40
N ALA A 266 -9.05 11.65 -31.11
CA ALA A 266 -9.73 11.02 -29.96
C ALA A 266 -9.06 11.45 -28.61
N ASN A 267 -9.53 10.88 -27.49
CA ASN A 267 -8.85 10.68 -26.19
C ASN A 267 -8.30 11.88 -25.37
N SER A 268 -9.13 12.35 -24.43
CA SER A 268 -8.73 12.79 -23.07
C SER A 268 -9.95 12.57 -22.16
N THR A 269 -10.01 11.52 -21.33
CA THR A 269 -9.66 11.57 -19.90
C THR A 269 -10.04 12.88 -19.20
N ASP A 270 -11.24 12.94 -18.62
CA ASP A 270 -11.43 13.47 -17.26
C ASP A 270 -12.77 12.99 -16.65
N ALA A 271 -12.75 12.52 -15.41
CA ALA A 271 -13.94 12.18 -14.62
C ALA A 271 -13.59 11.97 -13.13
N SER A 272 -13.85 13.00 -12.32
CA SER A 272 -13.78 12.92 -10.86
C SER A 272 -14.92 12.09 -10.27
N PRO A 273 -14.71 11.29 -9.20
CA PRO A 273 -15.79 10.76 -8.38
C PRO A 273 -16.19 11.75 -7.29
N THR A 274 -17.47 12.12 -7.27
CA THR A 274 -18.10 12.96 -6.25
C THR A 274 -18.16 12.25 -4.90
N PHE A 275 -17.81 12.94 -3.81
CA PHE A 275 -18.10 12.48 -2.45
C PHE A 275 -19.57 12.78 -2.10
N GLU A 276 -20.38 11.77 -1.80
CA GLU A 276 -21.66 11.98 -1.12
C GLU A 276 -21.47 11.90 0.40
N GLU A 277 -21.78 13.00 1.08
CA GLU A 277 -21.79 13.12 2.53
C GLU A 277 -23.19 12.83 3.08
N LYS A 278 -23.34 11.77 3.91
CA LYS A 278 -24.53 11.56 4.75
C LYS A 278 -24.13 11.10 6.15
N GLY A 279 -24.04 12.06 7.07
CA GLY A 279 -24.06 11.79 8.50
C GLY A 279 -25.48 11.85 9.07
N LYS A 280 -25.80 10.95 10.01
CA LYS A 280 -26.07 11.35 11.42
C LYS A 280 -26.42 10.18 12.35
N GLN A 281 -25.80 10.24 13.54
CA GLN A 281 -26.29 9.85 14.88
C GLN A 281 -26.55 8.37 15.21
N GLY A 282 -25.95 7.93 16.34
CA GLY A 282 -26.17 6.60 16.91
C GLY A 282 -25.28 6.23 18.11
N SER A 283 -25.29 7.05 19.18
CA SER A 283 -25.00 6.71 20.59
C SER A 283 -23.77 5.87 21.01
N ALA A 284 -22.93 6.48 21.87
CA ALA A 284 -22.08 5.81 22.86
C ALA A 284 -22.94 5.35 24.09
N PRO A 285 -22.41 4.72 25.17
CA PRO A 285 -21.00 4.46 25.50
C PRO A 285 -20.68 3.04 26.05
N GLU A 286 -19.40 2.74 26.30
CA GLU A 286 -19.04 1.96 27.50
C GLU A 286 -17.60 2.21 27.99
N THR A 287 -17.42 2.07 29.31
CA THR A 287 -16.26 2.47 30.11
C THR A 287 -15.12 1.46 30.14
N TYR A 288 -13.86 1.95 30.09
CA TYR A 288 -12.68 1.15 30.46
C TYR A 288 -12.35 1.31 31.96
N PRO A 289 -12.15 0.21 32.72
CA PRO A 289 -11.61 0.29 34.08
C PRO A 289 -10.09 0.47 34.05
N SER A 290 -9.59 1.38 34.87
CA SER A 290 -8.15 1.60 35.07
C SER A 290 -7.58 0.58 36.07
N THR A 291 -6.57 -0.19 35.67
CA THR A 291 -5.80 -1.04 36.58
C THR A 291 -4.57 -0.30 37.08
N GLN A 292 -4.57 0.03 38.37
CA GLN A 292 -3.39 0.53 39.07
C GLN A 292 -2.31 -0.56 39.13
N SER A 293 -1.06 -0.19 38.84
CA SER A 293 0.09 -1.07 39.07
C SER A 293 0.48 -1.04 40.56
N LEU A 294 0.34 -2.18 41.22
CA LEU A 294 0.88 -2.44 42.56
C LEU A 294 2.12 -3.33 42.44
N SER A 295 3.28 -2.75 42.75
CA SER A 295 4.53 -3.43 43.10
C SER A 295 5.38 -2.39 43.85
N ALA A 296 5.63 -2.54 45.15
CA ALA A 296 6.51 -3.54 45.79
C ALA A 296 7.98 -3.09 45.76
#